data_AF-A0A443SPJ0-F1
#
_entry.id   AF-A0A443SPJ0-F1
#
_cell.length_a   1.000
_cell.length_b   1.000
_cell.length_c   1.000
_cell.angle_alpha   90.00
_cell.angle_beta   90.00
_cell.angle_gamma   90.00
#
_symmetry.space_group_name_H-M   'P 1'
#
loop_
_entity.id
_entity.type
_entity.pdbx_description
1 polymer ?
#
loop_
_entity_poly.entity_id
_entity_poly.type
_entity_poly.pdbx_seq_one_letter_code
_entity_poly.pdbx_strand_id
1 'polypeptide(L)'
;MKSTTKSNVVVTTEKQKKEEDVESHKETVNADGGDDEDRDSILPYRRCLPEHFIDVHWNLTDAGVLALRPCPLPYSGSVYRPCYSSGSWGKPDYTECRLPHLREIQNLIFYHVHKHLVDGLYPLAEELSRLVTSERYAIKSPMDRLDAFDALNAILRAKIKIRMEDETKDLTLIRVSEFRFTSFLLKCSAKRRVILSVLLTMLFVLWQSLTSTADQLLTGTQVSFAVEAEKNVRFEYLLFA
;
A
#
# COMPACT_ATOMS: atom_id res chain seq x y z
N MET A 1 28.52 -5.11 -46.34
CA MET A 1 28.53 -6.57 -46.09
C MET A 1 27.40 -6.91 -45.15
N LYS A 2 26.42 -7.68 -45.64
CA LYS A 2 25.27 -8.17 -44.87
C LYS A 2 25.72 -9.34 -44.00
N SER A 3 25.44 -9.32 -42.71
CA SER A 3 25.49 -10.52 -41.87
C SER A 3 24.20 -10.60 -41.06
N THR A 4 23.34 -11.51 -41.50
CA THR A 4 22.11 -11.95 -40.87
C THR A 4 22.46 -13.20 -40.07
N THR A 5 22.26 -13.21 -38.76
CA THR A 5 22.36 -14.42 -37.94
C THR A 5 20.97 -14.79 -37.42
N LYS A 6 20.52 -15.97 -37.84
CA LYS A 6 19.25 -16.63 -37.55
C LYS A 6 19.29 -17.30 -36.17
N SER A 7 18.11 -17.28 -35.54
CA SER A 7 17.40 -18.37 -34.84
C SER A 7 18.14 -19.26 -33.85
N ASN A 8 17.56 -19.43 -32.65
CA ASN A 8 16.95 -20.71 -32.32
C ASN A 8 15.89 -20.60 -31.21
N VAL A 9 14.72 -21.15 -31.55
CA VAL A 9 13.55 -21.40 -30.72
C VAL A 9 13.75 -22.76 -30.07
N VAL A 10 13.67 -22.83 -28.74
CA VAL A 10 13.56 -24.12 -28.02
C VAL A 10 12.20 -24.15 -27.36
N VAL A 11 11.31 -24.91 -27.99
CA VAL A 11 10.04 -25.38 -27.44
C VAL A 11 10.34 -26.68 -26.68
N THR A 12 10.01 -26.72 -25.39
CA THR A 12 9.93 -27.97 -24.63
C THR A 12 8.55 -28.11 -24.01
N THR A 13 7.81 -29.02 -24.64
CA THR A 13 6.63 -29.79 -24.27
C THR A 13 6.36 -30.03 -22.78
N GLU A 14 5.10 -29.75 -22.42
CA GLU A 14 4.11 -30.62 -21.78
C GLU A 14 4.56 -31.72 -20.81
N LYS A 15 3.99 -31.69 -19.60
CA LYS A 15 3.75 -32.90 -18.81
C LYS A 15 2.41 -32.82 -18.08
N GLN A 16 1.41 -33.45 -18.68
CA GLN A 16 0.14 -33.82 -18.07
C GLN A 16 0.38 -34.85 -16.94
N LYS A 17 -0.31 -34.67 -15.80
CA LYS A 17 -0.47 -35.67 -14.73
C LYS A 17 -1.92 -35.54 -14.24
N LYS A 18 -2.83 -36.29 -14.86
CA LYS A 18 -3.34 -37.63 -14.49
C LYS A 18 -4.30 -37.56 -13.29
N GLU A 19 -5.59 -37.59 -13.63
CA GLU A 19 -6.73 -37.95 -12.79
C GLU A 19 -6.49 -39.26 -12.05
N GLU A 20 -6.91 -39.31 -10.79
CA GLU A 20 -7.04 -40.53 -10.02
C GLU A 20 -8.44 -40.53 -9.39
N ASP A 21 -9.29 -41.38 -9.95
CA ASP A 21 -10.61 -41.74 -9.45
C ASP A 21 -10.46 -42.42 -8.08
N VAL A 22 -11.12 -41.89 -7.05
CA VAL A 22 -11.28 -42.58 -5.76
C VAL A 22 -12.73 -43.00 -5.59
N GLU A 23 -12.83 -44.31 -5.39
CA GLU A 23 -13.96 -45.18 -5.49
C GLU A 23 -14.97 -45.01 -4.35
N SER A 24 -16.24 -45.11 -4.76
CA SER A 24 -17.44 -45.15 -3.94
C SER A 24 -17.44 -46.38 -3.02
N HIS A 25 -17.33 -46.18 -1.70
CA HIS A 25 -17.75 -47.17 -0.72
C HIS A 25 -19.19 -46.89 -0.26
N LYS A 26 -20.06 -47.81 -0.65
CA LYS A 26 -21.46 -47.90 -0.27
C LYS A 26 -21.55 -48.94 0.83
N GLU A 27 -21.56 -48.50 2.09
CA GLU A 27 -21.80 -49.39 3.23
C GLU A 27 -23.21 -49.15 3.76
N THR A 28 -24.07 -50.15 3.54
CA THR A 28 -25.41 -50.25 4.12
C THR A 28 -25.33 -51.09 5.39
N VAL A 29 -25.61 -50.49 6.55
CA VAL A 29 -25.96 -51.21 7.77
C VAL A 29 -27.19 -50.54 8.38
N ASN A 30 -28.24 -51.34 8.58
CA ASN A 30 -29.51 -50.93 9.14
C ASN A 30 -29.47 -50.97 10.69
N ALA A 31 -30.08 -49.93 11.26
CA ALA A 31 -30.90 -49.85 12.48
C ALA A 31 -30.59 -50.76 13.69
N ASP A 32 -30.28 -50.13 14.82
CA ASP A 32 -30.88 -50.49 16.11
C ASP A 32 -31.07 -49.23 16.98
N GLY A 33 -32.18 -49.19 17.71
CA GLY A 33 -32.77 -48.00 18.31
C GLY A 33 -32.10 -47.52 19.61
N GLY A 34 -32.19 -46.20 19.82
CA GLY A 34 -31.84 -45.52 21.06
C GLY A 34 -32.40 -44.10 21.01
N ASP A 35 -33.51 -43.89 21.71
CA ASP A 35 -34.21 -42.62 21.86
C ASP A 35 -33.37 -41.64 22.70
N ASP A 36 -32.58 -40.80 22.05
CA ASP A 36 -32.16 -39.51 22.58
C ASP A 36 -32.49 -38.44 21.52
N GLU A 37 -33.61 -37.74 21.72
CA GLU A 37 -34.07 -36.63 20.88
C GLU A 37 -33.18 -35.39 21.07
N ASP A 38 -31.89 -35.51 20.72
CA ASP A 38 -31.05 -34.36 20.43
C ASP A 38 -31.48 -33.78 19.08
N ARG A 39 -32.46 -32.89 19.14
CA ARG A 39 -32.83 -31.95 18.07
C ARG A 39 -31.67 -30.99 17.80
N ASP A 40 -30.58 -31.53 17.27
CA ASP A 40 -29.64 -30.77 16.45
C ASP A 40 -30.41 -30.35 15.20
N SER A 41 -31.06 -29.20 15.32
CA SER A 41 -31.67 -28.49 14.21
C SER A 41 -30.51 -28.07 13.31
N ILE A 42 -30.13 -28.96 12.38
CA ILE A 42 -29.09 -28.75 11.38
C ILE A 42 -29.40 -27.40 10.72
N LEU A 43 -28.65 -26.38 11.12
CA LEU A 43 -28.81 -25.04 10.59
C LEU A 43 -28.62 -25.16 9.06
N PRO A 44 -29.51 -24.55 8.26
CA PRO A 44 -29.43 -24.67 6.81
C PRO A 44 -28.04 -24.25 6.35
N TYR A 45 -27.37 -25.13 5.62
CA TYR A 45 -26.01 -24.93 5.12
C TYR A 45 -25.94 -23.64 4.31
N ARG A 46 -25.37 -22.59 4.89
CA ARG A 46 -25.30 -21.28 4.26
C ARG A 46 -24.07 -21.23 3.35
N ARG A 47 -24.20 -20.54 2.22
CA ARG A 47 -23.13 -20.33 1.25
C ARG A 47 -23.16 -18.89 0.77
N CYS A 48 -22.00 -18.32 0.54
CA CYS A 48 -21.88 -17.03 -0.13
C CYS A 48 -22.02 -17.22 -1.64
N LEU A 49 -22.98 -16.50 -2.23
CA LEU A 49 -23.27 -16.56 -3.67
C LEU A 49 -22.10 -15.98 -4.50
N PRO A 50 -21.92 -16.44 -5.75
CA PRO A 50 -20.92 -15.86 -6.63
C PRO A 50 -21.11 -14.35 -6.79
N GLU A 51 -20.03 -13.59 -6.71
CA GLU A 51 -20.05 -12.13 -6.79
C GLU A 51 -18.86 -11.63 -7.61
N HIS A 52 -19.06 -10.58 -8.41
CA HIS A 52 -17.96 -9.86 -9.03
C HIS A 52 -17.70 -8.55 -8.29
N PHE A 53 -16.52 -8.41 -7.68
CA PHE A 53 -16.16 -7.25 -6.89
C PHE A 53 -14.76 -6.75 -7.26
N ILE A 54 -14.67 -5.53 -7.80
CA ILE A 54 -13.42 -4.85 -8.18
C ILE A 54 -12.48 -5.75 -9.00
N ASP A 55 -12.95 -6.22 -10.15
CA ASP A 55 -12.22 -7.06 -11.12
C ASP A 55 -11.81 -8.44 -10.58
N VAL A 56 -12.39 -8.87 -9.46
CA VAL A 56 -12.19 -10.21 -8.88
C VAL A 56 -13.53 -10.95 -8.87
N HIS A 57 -13.56 -12.13 -9.48
CA HIS A 57 -14.73 -13.01 -9.49
C HIS A 57 -14.67 -14.02 -8.35
N TRP A 58 -15.57 -13.88 -7.38
CA TRP A 58 -15.71 -14.80 -6.24
C TRP A 58 -16.67 -15.93 -6.59
N ASN A 59 -16.23 -17.18 -6.44
CA ASN A 59 -17.07 -18.36 -6.66
C ASN A 59 -17.98 -18.62 -5.45
N LEU A 60 -18.98 -19.49 -5.64
CA LEU A 60 -19.77 -20.04 -4.55
C LEU A 60 -18.83 -20.62 -3.49
N THR A 61 -18.97 -20.17 -2.24
CA THR A 61 -18.09 -20.56 -1.14
C THR A 61 -18.91 -20.86 0.10
N ASP A 62 -18.52 -21.89 0.84
CA ASP A 62 -19.25 -22.33 2.02
C ASP A 62 -19.09 -21.36 3.19
N ALA A 63 -20.14 -21.22 3.99
CA ALA A 63 -20.12 -20.33 5.15
C ALA A 63 -19.06 -20.78 6.17
N GLY A 64 -18.29 -19.81 6.67
CA GLY A 64 -17.13 -20.05 7.54
C GLY A 64 -15.81 -20.26 6.79
N VAL A 65 -15.82 -20.35 5.46
CA VAL A 65 -14.61 -20.58 4.66
C VAL A 65 -14.00 -19.27 4.16
N LEU A 66 -12.67 -19.23 4.08
CA LEU A 66 -11.91 -18.14 3.47
C LEU A 66 -11.70 -18.42 1.98
N ALA A 67 -12.29 -17.61 1.12
CA ALA A 67 -12.06 -17.70 -0.32
C ALA A 67 -10.72 -17.04 -0.71
N LEU A 68 -10.00 -17.69 -1.62
CA LEU A 68 -8.73 -17.23 -2.17
C LEU A 68 -8.87 -16.94 -3.66
N ARG A 69 -8.36 -15.79 -4.11
CA ARG A 69 -8.26 -15.45 -5.54
C ARG A 69 -6.92 -14.78 -5.86
N PRO A 70 -6.47 -14.82 -7.12
CA PRO A 70 -5.34 -14.00 -7.54
C PRO A 70 -5.69 -12.50 -7.43
N CYS A 71 -4.70 -11.67 -7.11
CA CYS A 71 -4.89 -10.22 -7.11
C CYS A 71 -5.27 -9.71 -8.50
N PRO A 72 -6.10 -8.66 -8.58
CA PRO A 72 -6.43 -8.05 -9.86
C PRO A 72 -5.19 -7.40 -10.48
N LEU A 73 -5.07 -7.46 -11.80
CA LEU A 73 -3.98 -6.79 -12.51
C LEU A 73 -3.98 -5.27 -12.20
N PRO A 74 -2.80 -4.62 -12.10
CA PRO A 74 -1.45 -5.13 -12.33
C PRO A 74 -0.76 -5.71 -11.07
N TYR A 75 -1.51 -6.08 -10.03
CA TYR A 75 -0.93 -6.62 -8.80
C TYR A 75 -0.53 -8.09 -8.97
N SER A 76 0.44 -8.50 -8.16
CA SER A 76 0.85 -9.89 -7.98
C SER A 76 0.49 -10.34 -6.55
N GLY A 77 0.24 -11.63 -6.36
CA GLY A 77 -0.12 -12.22 -5.06
C GLY A 77 -1.55 -12.75 -5.03
N SER A 78 -2.09 -12.88 -3.82
CA SER A 78 -3.46 -13.36 -3.59
C SER A 78 -4.29 -12.36 -2.77
N VAL A 79 -5.59 -12.33 -3.04
CA VAL A 79 -6.59 -11.60 -2.28
C VAL A 79 -7.48 -12.62 -1.56
N TYR A 80 -7.81 -12.32 -0.30
CA TYR A 80 -8.62 -13.19 0.55
C TYR A 80 -9.97 -12.54 0.81
N ARG A 81 -11.02 -13.35 0.95
CA ARG A 81 -12.33 -12.82 1.35
C ARG A 81 -13.07 -13.84 2.22
N PRO A 82 -13.43 -13.48 3.46
CA PRO A 82 -14.14 -14.41 4.32
C PRO A 82 -15.61 -14.52 3.88
N CYS A 83 -16.12 -15.74 3.85
CA CYS A 83 -17.56 -16.01 3.81
C CYS A 83 -18.05 -16.23 5.25
N TYR A 84 -18.87 -15.34 5.78
CA TYR A 84 -19.32 -15.47 7.18
C TYR A 84 -20.35 -16.61 7.35
N SER A 85 -20.53 -17.07 8.60
CA SER A 85 -21.53 -18.10 8.96
C SER A 85 -22.96 -17.72 8.54
N SER A 86 -23.24 -16.43 8.37
CA SER A 86 -24.50 -15.90 7.86
C SER A 86 -24.76 -16.18 6.37
N GLY A 87 -23.74 -16.59 5.60
CA GLY A 87 -23.79 -16.71 4.14
C GLY A 87 -23.55 -15.38 3.40
N SER A 88 -23.04 -14.36 4.10
CA SER A 88 -22.70 -13.05 3.50
C SER A 88 -21.19 -12.88 3.35
N TRP A 89 -20.77 -12.31 2.23
CA TRP A 89 -19.36 -11.97 2.00
C TRP A 89 -18.85 -10.87 2.92
N GLY A 90 -17.64 -11.04 3.44
CA GLY A 90 -16.89 -9.98 4.11
C GLY A 90 -16.15 -9.05 3.16
N LYS A 91 -15.43 -8.09 3.74
CA LYS A 91 -14.57 -7.19 2.98
C LYS A 91 -13.34 -7.96 2.47
N PRO A 92 -12.94 -7.82 1.19
CA PRO A 92 -11.73 -8.44 0.70
C PRO A 92 -10.48 -7.85 1.37
N ASP A 93 -9.51 -8.72 1.64
CA ASP A 93 -8.20 -8.37 2.17
C ASP A 93 -7.13 -8.45 1.08
N TYR A 94 -6.48 -7.31 0.85
CA TYR A 94 -5.44 -7.09 -0.16
C TYR A 94 -4.03 -7.02 0.44
N THR A 95 -3.84 -7.46 1.69
CA THR A 95 -2.54 -7.46 2.39
C THR A 95 -1.42 -8.17 1.62
N GLU A 96 -1.72 -9.28 0.96
CA GLU A 96 -0.76 -10.04 0.15
C GLU A 96 -0.64 -9.56 -1.30
N CYS A 97 -1.44 -8.57 -1.71
CA CYS A 97 -1.31 -7.99 -3.05
C CYS A 97 -0.14 -7.00 -3.07
N ARG A 98 0.75 -7.16 -4.06
CA ARG A 98 1.94 -6.33 -4.27
C ARG A 98 1.98 -5.78 -5.67
N LEU A 99 2.21 -4.47 -5.80
CA LEU A 99 2.42 -3.78 -7.06
C LEU A 99 3.90 -3.85 -7.48
N PRO A 100 4.27 -4.64 -8.51
CA PRO A 100 5.68 -4.84 -8.87
C PRO A 100 6.40 -3.52 -9.22
N HIS A 101 5.72 -2.64 -9.96
CA HIS A 101 6.25 -1.33 -10.37
C HIS A 101 6.63 -0.44 -9.18
N LEU A 102 5.86 -0.48 -8.08
CA LEU A 102 6.19 0.27 -6.87
C LEU A 102 7.48 -0.24 -6.23
N ARG A 103 7.66 -1.57 -6.19
CA ARG A 103 8.89 -2.19 -5.66
C ARG A 103 10.11 -1.83 -6.50
N GLU A 104 9.97 -1.74 -7.82
CA GLU A 104 11.04 -1.31 -8.73
C GLU A 104 11.50 0.12 -8.41
N ILE A 105 10.54 1.06 -8.31
CA ILE A 105 10.82 2.46 -7.96
C ILE A 105 11.45 2.56 -6.57
N GLN A 106 10.91 1.82 -5.60
CA GLN A 106 11.43 1.79 -4.23
C GLN A 106 12.90 1.33 -4.19
N ASN A 107 13.25 0.26 -4.92
CA ASN A 107 14.62 -0.22 -5.01
C ASN A 107 15.57 0.83 -5.60
N LEU A 108 15.13 1.55 -6.64
CA LEU A 108 15.90 2.64 -7.24
C LEU A 108 16.08 3.81 -6.26
N ILE A 109 15.02 4.19 -5.54
CA ILE A 109 15.10 5.24 -4.52
C ILE A 109 16.14 4.86 -3.47
N PHE A 110 16.06 3.66 -2.88
CA PHE A 110 17.02 3.23 -1.87
C PHE A 110 18.45 3.19 -2.41
N TYR A 111 18.65 2.77 -3.66
CA TYR A 111 19.95 2.80 -4.31
C TYR A 111 20.50 4.24 -4.39
N HIS A 112 19.72 5.19 -4.88
CA HIS A 112 20.13 6.59 -5.02
C HIS A 112 20.39 7.26 -3.66
N VAL A 113 19.54 6.99 -2.66
CA VAL A 113 19.71 7.47 -1.29
C VAL A 113 21.02 6.94 -0.69
N HIS A 114 21.29 5.64 -0.82
CA HIS A 114 22.49 5.00 -0.30
C HIS A 114 23.77 5.47 -1.00
N LYS A 115 23.70 5.78 -2.30
CA LYS A 115 24.85 6.28 -3.08
C LYS A 115 24.99 7.80 -3.06
N HIS A 116 24.13 8.51 -2.33
CA HIS A 116 24.07 9.97 -2.28
C HIS A 116 23.90 10.64 -3.67
N LEU A 117 23.21 9.97 -4.59
CA LEU A 117 22.99 10.44 -5.97
C LEU A 117 21.68 11.24 -6.07
N VAL A 118 21.70 12.47 -5.53
CA VAL A 118 20.51 13.32 -5.36
C VAL A 118 19.79 13.63 -6.67
N ASP A 119 20.52 13.84 -7.76
CA ASP A 119 19.95 14.24 -9.04
C ASP A 119 18.95 13.21 -9.60
N GLY A 120 19.19 11.92 -9.33
CA GLY A 120 18.30 10.85 -9.77
C GLY A 120 17.08 10.62 -8.87
N LEU A 121 17.00 11.25 -7.68
CA LEU A 121 15.82 11.11 -6.83
C LEU A 121 14.61 11.86 -7.38
N TYR A 122 14.80 13.00 -8.05
CA TYR A 122 13.71 13.83 -8.57
C TYR A 122 12.76 13.08 -9.53
N PRO A 123 13.24 12.43 -10.61
CA PRO A 123 12.37 11.67 -11.51
C PRO A 123 11.70 10.48 -10.82
N LEU A 124 12.37 9.86 -9.84
CA LEU A 124 11.79 8.76 -9.06
C LEU A 124 10.68 9.25 -8.12
N ALA A 125 10.86 10.42 -7.51
CA ALA A 125 9.85 11.05 -6.66
C ALA A 125 8.61 11.48 -7.48
N GLU A 126 8.82 11.99 -8.69
CA GLU A 126 7.74 12.32 -9.61
C GLU A 126 6.94 11.08 -10.03
N GLU A 127 7.63 9.99 -10.39
CA GLU A 127 6.95 8.75 -10.77
C GLU A 127 6.20 8.13 -9.57
N LEU A 128 6.79 8.16 -8.37
CA LEU A 128 6.11 7.74 -7.14
C LEU A 128 4.86 8.60 -6.87
N SER A 129 4.96 9.92 -7.02
CA SER A 129 3.85 10.86 -6.90
C SER A 129 2.71 10.50 -7.85
N ARG A 130 3.05 10.21 -9.11
CA ARG A 130 2.09 9.83 -10.15
C ARG A 130 1.35 8.55 -9.80
N LEU A 131 2.04 7.55 -9.24
CA LEU A 131 1.42 6.30 -8.80
C LEU A 131 0.48 6.50 -7.62
N VAL A 132 0.92 7.26 -6.61
CA VAL A 132 0.13 7.48 -5.39
C VAL A 132 -1.11 8.33 -5.69
N THR A 133 -1.00 9.30 -6.61
CA THR A 133 -2.08 10.23 -6.97
C THR A 133 -3.01 9.69 -8.07
N SER A 134 -2.62 8.61 -8.77
CA SER A 134 -3.43 8.08 -9.88
C SER A 134 -4.78 7.56 -9.40
N GLU A 135 -5.87 8.16 -9.87
CA GLU A 135 -7.22 7.66 -9.60
C GLU A 135 -7.48 6.31 -10.31
N ARG A 136 -6.86 6.09 -11.47
CA ARG A 136 -7.04 4.86 -12.25
C ARG A 136 -6.34 3.66 -11.62
N TYR A 137 -5.23 3.88 -10.92
CA TYR A 137 -4.44 2.85 -10.28
C TYR A 137 -4.28 3.12 -8.79
N ALA A 138 -5.37 3.48 -8.12
CA ALA A 138 -5.34 3.74 -6.69
C ALA A 138 -4.75 2.54 -5.94
N ILE A 139 -3.75 2.79 -5.08
CA ILE A 139 -3.07 1.75 -4.32
C ILE A 139 -4.09 1.05 -3.40
N LYS A 140 -4.47 -0.19 -3.73
CA LYS A 140 -5.49 -0.97 -3.00
C LYS A 140 -4.88 -1.66 -1.78
N SER A 141 -3.67 -2.19 -1.94
CA SER A 141 -2.96 -2.93 -0.88
C SER A 141 -2.55 -1.98 0.25
N PRO A 142 -2.89 -2.29 1.51
CA PRO A 142 -2.41 -1.53 2.65
C PRO A 142 -0.88 -1.61 2.80
N MET A 143 -0.28 -2.72 2.34
CA MET A 143 1.16 -2.90 2.41
C MET A 143 1.90 -2.05 1.39
N ASP A 144 1.40 -1.95 0.15
CA ASP A 144 1.99 -1.06 -0.86
C ASP A 144 1.87 0.41 -0.45
N ARG A 145 0.82 0.81 0.26
CA ARG A 145 0.71 2.17 0.82
C ARG A 145 1.80 2.46 1.85
N LEU A 146 2.11 1.48 2.69
CA LEU A 146 3.19 1.58 3.67
C LEU A 146 4.54 1.67 2.96
N ASP A 147 4.79 0.81 1.96
CA ASP A 147 6.03 0.80 1.19
C ASP A 147 6.26 2.12 0.43
N ALA A 148 5.20 2.70 -0.15
CA ALA A 148 5.25 4.00 -0.79
C ALA A 148 5.58 5.13 0.21
N PHE A 149 5.06 5.04 1.43
CA PHE A 149 5.36 5.99 2.50
C PHE A 149 6.80 5.87 3.00
N ASP A 150 7.32 4.64 3.11
CA ASP A 150 8.71 4.40 3.47
C ASP A 150 9.67 4.92 2.40
N ALA A 151 9.34 4.74 1.12
CA ALA A 151 10.09 5.30 0.00
C ALA A 151 10.10 6.84 0.05
N LEU A 152 8.95 7.46 0.31
CA LEU A 152 8.86 8.91 0.49
C LEU A 152 9.69 9.41 1.69
N ASN A 153 9.61 8.72 2.82
CA ASN A 153 10.42 9.05 3.99
C ASN A 153 11.92 8.92 3.72
N ALA A 154 12.33 7.94 2.91
CA ALA A 154 13.73 7.80 2.49
C ALA A 154 14.19 8.98 1.63
N ILE A 155 13.35 9.45 0.70
CA ILE A 155 13.60 10.65 -0.11
C ILE A 155 13.75 11.88 0.79
N LEU A 156 12.84 12.09 1.74
CA LEU A 156 12.86 13.25 2.66
C LEU A 156 14.06 13.22 3.63
N ARG A 157 14.53 12.02 4.01
CA ARG A 157 15.66 11.83 4.93
C ARG A 157 17.01 11.89 4.25
N ALA A 158 17.09 11.51 2.97
CA ALA A 158 18.21 11.92 2.16
C ALA A 158 18.22 13.44 2.27
N LYS A 159 19.26 14.00 2.91
CA LYS A 159 19.40 15.45 3.07
C LYS A 159 19.56 16.04 1.68
N ILE A 160 18.46 16.17 0.95
CA ILE A 160 18.39 16.88 -0.31
C ILE A 160 18.70 18.30 0.15
N LYS A 161 19.95 18.72 -0.10
CA LYS A 161 20.28 20.12 -0.06
C LYS A 161 19.50 20.68 -1.23
N ILE A 162 18.24 21.03 -1.00
CA ILE A 162 17.36 21.66 -1.97
C ILE A 162 18.05 22.99 -2.26
N ARG A 163 18.99 22.97 -3.21
CA ARG A 163 19.47 24.18 -3.82
C ARG A 163 18.27 24.63 -4.62
N MET A 164 17.59 25.64 -4.09
CA MET A 164 16.50 26.36 -4.73
C MET A 164 17.07 27.13 -5.94
N GLU A 165 17.57 26.37 -6.90
CA GLU A 165 18.12 26.86 -8.16
C GLU A 165 17.03 26.82 -9.24
N ASP A 166 15.94 26.06 -9.00
CA ASP A 166 14.81 25.89 -9.93
C ASP A 166 13.48 25.70 -9.15
N GLU A 167 12.77 26.79 -8.86
CA GLU A 167 11.55 26.85 -8.01
C GLU A 167 10.44 25.85 -8.42
N THR A 168 10.43 25.39 -9.66
CA THR A 168 9.34 24.57 -10.22
C THR A 168 9.42 23.08 -9.84
N LYS A 169 10.64 22.54 -9.67
CA LYS A 169 10.87 21.12 -9.32
C LYS A 169 10.72 20.84 -7.83
N ASP A 170 10.82 21.87 -7.00
CA ASP A 170 10.73 21.74 -5.56
C ASP A 170 9.27 21.68 -5.08
N LEU A 171 8.35 22.32 -5.81
CA LEU A 171 6.91 22.28 -5.55
C LEU A 171 6.30 20.87 -5.70
N THR A 172 6.81 20.04 -6.62
CA THR A 172 6.32 18.67 -6.79
C THR A 172 6.68 17.79 -5.60
N LEU A 173 7.87 17.96 -5.02
CA LEU A 173 8.28 17.26 -3.81
C LEU A 173 7.38 17.60 -2.61
N ILE A 174 7.03 18.89 -2.46
CA ILE A 174 6.12 19.37 -1.42
C ILE A 174 4.71 18.82 -1.63
N ARG A 175 4.20 18.79 -2.87
CA ARG A 175 2.87 18.23 -3.18
C ARG A 175 2.69 16.77 -2.78
N VAL A 176 3.76 15.96 -2.85
CA VAL A 176 3.71 14.55 -2.41
C VAL A 176 3.50 14.46 -0.90
N SER A 177 4.03 15.42 -0.13
CA SER A 177 3.86 15.45 1.33
C SER A 177 2.46 15.91 1.78
N GLU A 178 1.70 16.60 0.93
CA GLU A 178 0.31 17.03 1.20
C GLU A 178 -0.74 15.92 0.96
N PHE A 179 -0.31 14.71 0.62
CA PHE A 179 -1.23 13.61 0.31
C PHE A 179 -2.22 13.37 1.47
N ARG A 180 -3.52 13.40 1.17
CA ARG A 180 -4.64 13.29 2.14
C ARG A 180 -4.59 11.98 2.94
N PHE A 181 -3.90 12.02 4.08
CA PHE A 181 -3.80 10.91 5.03
C PHE A 181 -4.84 10.95 6.17
N THR A 182 -5.79 11.88 6.12
CA THR A 182 -6.77 12.10 7.21
C THR A 182 -7.62 10.88 7.54
N SER A 183 -7.84 9.95 6.60
CA SER A 183 -8.62 8.72 6.84
C SER A 183 -7.79 7.54 7.36
N PHE A 184 -6.47 7.50 7.08
CA PHE A 184 -5.61 6.37 7.46
C PHE A 184 -4.98 6.57 8.84
N LEU A 185 -4.56 7.80 9.17
CA LEU A 185 -4.06 8.15 10.50
C LEU A 185 -5.16 8.05 11.58
N LEU A 186 -6.43 8.12 11.17
CA LEU A 186 -7.57 7.91 12.07
C LEU A 186 -7.84 6.42 12.41
N LYS A 187 -7.42 5.48 11.54
CA LYS A 187 -7.58 4.04 11.76
C LYS A 187 -6.38 3.35 12.41
N CYS A 188 -5.22 4.00 12.44
CA CYS A 188 -4.05 3.53 13.17
C CYS A 188 -4.14 4.00 14.65
N SER A 189 -4.99 3.33 15.44
CA SER A 189 -5.38 3.72 16.81
C SER A 189 -4.32 3.49 17.90
N ALA A 190 -3.04 3.36 17.57
CA ALA A 190 -1.97 3.11 18.55
C ALA A 190 -0.96 4.25 18.76
N LYS A 191 -0.94 5.29 17.91
CA LYS A 191 0.04 6.41 18.03
C LYS A 191 -0.57 7.80 17.85
N ARG A 192 -1.76 8.00 18.42
CA ARG A 192 -2.57 9.23 18.30
C ARG A 192 -1.92 10.49 18.90
N ARG A 193 -0.92 10.38 19.78
CA ARG A 193 -0.27 11.55 20.42
C ARG A 193 0.84 12.20 19.58
N VAL A 194 1.63 11.39 18.86
CA VAL A 194 2.80 11.90 18.13
C VAL A 194 2.38 12.59 16.83
N ILE A 195 1.41 12.03 16.12
CA ILE A 195 0.90 12.64 14.87
C ILE A 195 0.17 13.95 15.17
N LEU A 196 -0.59 14.01 16.26
CA LEU A 196 -1.26 15.24 16.68
C LEU A 196 -0.24 16.32 17.08
N SER A 197 0.86 15.95 17.75
CA SER A 197 1.91 16.92 18.07
C SER A 197 2.62 17.43 16.82
N VAL A 198 2.93 16.57 15.86
CA VAL A 198 3.60 16.98 14.61
C VAL A 198 2.69 17.88 13.75
N LEU A 199 1.40 17.56 13.65
CA LEU A 199 0.43 18.41 12.94
C LEU A 199 0.22 19.75 13.64
N LEU A 200 0.16 19.78 14.97
CA LEU A 200 0.11 21.03 15.74
C LEU A 200 1.37 21.86 15.54
N THR A 201 2.56 21.24 15.51
CA THR A 201 3.80 21.98 15.25
C THR A 201 3.84 22.55 13.84
N MET A 202 3.39 21.80 12.83
CA MET A 202 3.32 22.28 11.45
C MET A 202 2.33 23.43 11.28
N LEU A 203 1.13 23.30 11.87
CA LEU A 203 0.12 24.37 11.86
C LEU A 203 0.59 25.62 12.62
N PHE A 204 1.34 25.43 13.72
CA PHE A 204 1.89 26.53 14.49
C PHE A 204 3.00 27.27 13.72
N VAL A 205 3.88 26.54 13.03
CA VAL A 205 4.91 27.15 12.17
C VAL A 205 4.27 27.91 10.99
N LEU A 206 3.26 27.32 10.34
CA LEU A 206 2.49 28.00 9.29
C LEU A 206 1.78 29.26 9.80
N TRP A 207 1.19 29.19 10.99
CA TRP A 207 0.57 30.35 11.64
C TRP A 207 1.60 31.45 11.91
N GLN A 208 2.77 31.13 12.46
CA GLN A 208 3.82 32.11 12.73
C GLN A 208 4.33 32.78 11.45
N SER A 209 4.51 32.01 10.37
CA SER A 209 4.90 32.57 9.06
C SER A 209 3.84 33.52 8.50
N LEU A 210 2.55 33.16 8.61
CA LEU A 210 1.45 34.01 8.15
C LEU A 210 1.34 35.32 8.94
N THR A 211 1.52 35.27 10.26
CA THR A 211 1.54 36.49 11.10
C THR A 211 2.74 37.37 10.79
N SER A 212 3.90 36.79 10.48
CA SER A 212 5.10 37.55 10.14
C SER A 212 4.99 38.28 8.79
N THR A 213 4.24 37.74 7.83
CA THR A 213 4.00 38.41 6.54
C THR A 213 2.96 39.52 6.61
N ALA A 214 2.03 39.48 7.57
CA ALA A 214 1.02 40.53 7.74
C ALA A 214 1.61 41.85 8.27
N ASP A 215 2.63 41.79 9.14
CA ASP A 215 3.29 42.99 9.68
C ASP A 215 4.26 43.66 8.67
N GLN A 216 4.83 42.90 7.73
CA GLN A 216 5.77 43.43 6.73
C GLN A 216 5.09 44.20 5.58
N LEU A 217 3.78 44.05 5.39
CA LEU A 217 3.00 44.82 4.41
C LEU A 217 2.66 46.24 4.88
N LEU A 218 2.79 46.54 6.17
CA LEU A 218 2.55 47.87 6.75
C LEU A 218 3.80 48.75 6.82
N THR A 219 4.98 48.19 6.66
CA THR A 219 6.26 48.92 6.72
C THR A 219 7.06 48.60 5.46
N GLY A 220 6.79 49.34 4.38
CA GLY A 220 7.42 49.17 3.07
C GLY A 220 8.95 49.26 3.11
N THR A 221 9.60 48.14 3.39
CA THR A 221 11.06 48.02 3.45
C THR A 221 11.45 46.71 2.80
N GLN A 222 12.21 46.78 1.70
CA GLN A 222 12.83 45.60 1.09
C GLN A 222 13.89 45.03 2.02
N VAL A 223 13.85 43.72 2.27
CA VAL A 223 14.97 43.00 2.89
C VAL A 223 15.20 41.67 2.19
N SER A 224 16.47 41.42 1.83
CA SER A 224 16.99 40.13 1.36
C SER A 224 16.97 39.09 2.48
N PHE A 225 16.44 37.90 2.21
CA PHE A 225 16.50 36.79 3.15
C PHE A 225 17.80 36.00 2.99
N ALA A 226 18.71 36.15 3.96
CA ALA A 226 19.71 35.15 4.28
C ALA A 226 19.15 34.27 5.41
N VAL A 227 18.86 33.00 5.11
CA VAL A 227 18.39 32.02 6.10
C VAL A 227 19.59 31.29 6.70
N GLU A 228 20.07 31.80 7.84
CA GLU A 228 20.99 31.09 8.73
C GLU A 228 20.14 30.25 9.70
N ALA A 229 19.94 28.97 9.39
CA ALA A 229 19.28 28.01 10.28
C ALA A 229 20.30 27.02 10.85
N GLU A 230 21.19 27.52 11.71
CA GLU A 230 22.02 26.68 12.57
C GLU A 230 21.39 26.55 13.97
N LYS A 231 21.34 25.29 14.45
CA LYS A 231 21.24 24.86 15.86
C LYS A 231 19.88 24.98 16.56
N ASN A 232 19.04 23.95 16.42
CA ASN A 232 18.54 23.19 17.58
C ASN A 232 17.58 22.07 17.17
N VAL A 233 18.10 20.86 16.95
CA VAL A 233 17.33 19.64 17.22
C VAL A 233 18.30 18.56 17.72
N ARG A 234 18.61 18.63 19.02
CA ARG A 234 19.17 17.49 19.76
C ARG A 234 18.00 16.55 20.06
N PHE A 235 17.81 15.53 19.23
CA PHE A 235 16.91 14.42 19.56
C PHE A 235 17.65 13.50 20.55
N GLU A 236 17.27 13.57 21.83
CA GLU A 236 17.60 12.54 22.80
C GLU A 236 16.91 11.24 22.39
N TYR A 237 17.71 10.26 21.99
CA TYR A 237 17.35 8.86 21.96
C TYR A 237 17.74 8.23 23.30
N LEU A 238 16.87 8.30 24.30
CA LEU A 238 16.96 7.47 25.51
C LEU A 238 15.55 7.28 26.05
N LEU A 239 14.96 6.12 25.76
CA LEU A 239 14.01 5.37 26.61
C LEU A 239 13.18 4.42 25.74
N PHE A 240 13.70 3.23 25.51
CA PHE A 240 12.97 1.96 25.55
C PHE A 240 14.01 0.85 25.78
N ALA A 241 14.45 0.76 27.03
CA ALA A 241 14.54 -0.52 27.72
C ALA A 241 13.20 -0.71 28.46
#